data_AF-A0A7S2Y0U1-F1
#
_entry.id   AF-A0A7S2Y0U1-F1
#
_cell.length_a   1.000
_cell.length_b   1.000
_cell.length_c   1.000
_cell.angle_alpha   90.00
_cell.angle_beta   90.00
_cell.angle_gamma   90.00
#
_symmetry.space_group_name_H-M   'P 1'
#
loop_
_entity.id
_entity.type
_entity.pdbx_description
1 polymer ?
#
loop_
_entity_poly.entity_id
_entity_poly.type
_entity_poly.pdbx_seq_one_letter_code
_entity_poly.pdbx_strand_id
1 'polypeptide(L)'
;AAFRAHLVSGAPMVTLEFAEGAEAPKLGTGTGVFLAVNGKTGKGDIELPLGGGQLACKLNSGAVWAVHFLPASGGQAVTVSWSEAGLEVKSGWSGGVVRVGLCATDQVCQALDKYAGAYPTGGTFSYQVQGDQAELTYNWVVEGEGPLLMLAAPHHVDILTSTQDDQGTVVESFLEPSVSLMSIKGPMKGVVGHSWHMEENLTTIAWAPPSSQGGG
;
A
#
# COMPACT_ATOMS: atom_id res chain seq x y z
N ALA A 1 21.51 -3.54 12.26
CA ALA A 1 20.11 -3.75 11.86
C ALA A 1 19.98 -4.52 10.54
N ALA A 2 19.32 -5.67 10.52
CA ALA A 2 18.85 -6.32 9.30
C ALA A 2 17.32 -6.15 9.23
N PHE A 3 16.82 -5.53 8.17
CA PHE A 3 15.39 -5.43 7.87
C PHE A 3 15.12 -6.03 6.49
N ARG A 4 13.89 -6.46 6.26
CA ARG A 4 13.39 -6.88 4.95
C ARG A 4 12.49 -5.79 4.39
N ALA A 5 12.74 -5.37 3.16
CA ALA A 5 11.86 -4.45 2.46
C ALA A 5 10.91 -5.23 1.55
N HIS A 6 9.61 -5.04 1.74
CA HIS A 6 8.56 -5.63 0.90
C HIS A 6 8.14 -4.59 -0.15
N LEU A 7 8.65 -4.76 -1.37
CA LEU A 7 8.40 -3.85 -2.49
C LEU A 7 7.46 -4.52 -3.51
N VAL A 8 6.17 -4.55 -3.19
CA VAL A 8 5.14 -5.15 -4.05
C VAL A 8 4.52 -4.08 -4.95
N SER A 9 4.40 -4.36 -6.25
CA SER A 9 3.76 -3.45 -7.20
C SER A 9 2.32 -3.16 -6.77
N GLY A 10 1.96 -1.89 -6.70
CA GLY A 10 0.64 -1.45 -6.24
C GLY A 10 0.50 -1.31 -4.72
N ALA A 11 1.51 -1.66 -3.91
CA ALA A 11 1.43 -1.37 -2.48
C ALA A 11 1.35 0.15 -2.24
N PRO A 12 0.38 0.65 -1.44
CA PRO A 12 0.22 2.08 -1.18
C PRO A 12 1.26 2.65 -0.21
N MET A 13 1.98 1.77 0.48
CA MET A 13 3.02 2.11 1.45
C MET A 13 4.23 1.22 1.22
N VAL A 14 5.43 1.81 1.35
CA VAL A 14 6.68 1.05 1.51
C VAL A 14 6.62 0.35 2.86
N THR A 15 6.94 -0.94 2.90
CA THR A 15 6.88 -1.75 4.11
C THR A 15 8.27 -2.30 4.44
N LEU A 16 8.71 -2.06 5.67
CA LEU A 16 9.99 -2.49 6.21
C LEU A 16 9.72 -3.37 7.44
N GLU A 17 10.12 -4.63 7.37
CA GLU A 17 9.94 -5.61 8.43
C GLU A 17 11.26 -5.83 9.17
N PHE A 18 11.21 -5.78 10.49
CA PHE A 18 12.34 -5.92 11.39
C PHE A 18 12.12 -7.14 12.27
N ALA A 19 13.11 -8.02 12.34
CA ALA A 19 13.08 -9.18 13.21
C ALA A 19 12.94 -8.78 14.69
N GLU A 20 12.42 -9.70 15.51
CA GLU A 20 12.36 -9.51 16.95
C GLU A 20 13.77 -9.23 17.53
N GLY A 21 13.85 -8.25 18.43
CA GLY A 21 15.10 -7.79 19.03
C GLY A 21 15.99 -6.95 18.09
N ALA A 22 15.55 -6.64 16.87
CA ALA A 22 16.29 -5.76 15.98
C ALA A 22 16.40 -4.33 16.53
N GLU A 23 17.52 -3.67 16.21
CA GLU A 23 17.73 -2.27 16.55
C GLU A 23 16.62 -1.38 15.99
N ALA A 24 16.33 -0.31 16.73
CA ALA A 24 15.25 0.61 16.39
C ALA A 24 15.54 1.38 15.10
N PRO A 25 14.56 1.48 14.18
CA PRO A 25 14.74 2.21 12.94
C PRO A 25 14.87 3.71 13.17
N LYS A 26 15.66 4.35 12.30
CA LYS A 26 15.73 5.81 12.15
C LYS A 26 15.29 6.17 10.75
N LEU A 27 14.38 7.13 10.65
CA LEU A 27 13.90 7.65 9.37
C LEU A 27 14.39 9.08 9.23
N GLY A 28 15.36 9.30 8.35
CA GLY A 28 15.85 10.62 8.00
C GLY A 28 15.21 11.13 6.72
N THR A 29 15.26 12.45 6.53
CA THR A 29 14.97 13.10 5.25
C THR A 29 16.30 13.33 4.54
N GLY A 30 16.45 12.91 3.28
CA GLY A 30 17.72 13.05 2.56
C GLY A 30 18.18 14.51 2.48
N THR A 31 17.45 15.34 1.73
CA THR A 31 17.68 16.79 1.64
C THR A 31 16.50 17.63 2.16
N GLY A 32 15.39 16.98 2.52
CA GLY A 32 14.23 17.64 3.12
C GLY A 32 14.43 17.87 4.61
N VAL A 33 13.52 18.63 5.22
CA VAL A 33 13.40 18.72 6.69
C VAL A 33 11.94 18.53 7.10
N PHE A 34 11.72 17.92 8.26
CA PHE A 34 10.40 17.86 8.87
C PHE A 34 10.03 19.24 9.42
N LEU A 35 8.97 19.84 8.89
CA LEU A 35 8.41 21.09 9.40
C LEU A 35 7.38 20.85 10.49
N ALA A 36 6.62 19.76 10.38
CA ALA A 36 5.65 19.38 11.38
C ALA A 36 5.42 17.87 11.42
N VAL A 37 5.13 17.36 12.63
CA VAL A 37 4.67 15.99 12.85
C VAL A 37 3.36 16.05 13.63
N ASN A 38 2.29 15.48 13.08
CA ASN A 38 0.93 15.56 13.63
C ASN A 38 0.50 17.00 13.94
N GLY A 39 0.85 17.94 13.04
CA GLY A 39 0.55 19.37 13.16
C GLY A 39 1.42 20.14 14.16
N LYS A 40 2.28 19.48 14.94
CA LYS A 40 3.22 20.13 15.87
C LYS A 40 4.49 20.54 15.14
N THR A 41 5.05 21.71 15.45
CA THR A 41 6.31 22.23 14.86
C THR A 41 7.49 22.13 15.83
N GLY A 42 8.72 22.11 15.31
CA GLY A 42 9.94 22.00 16.11
C GLY A 42 10.43 20.57 16.32
N LYS A 43 10.51 20.12 17.58
CA LYS A 43 10.97 18.77 17.97
C LYS A 43 10.22 18.29 19.20
N GLY A 44 10.14 16.98 19.39
CA GLY A 44 9.53 16.40 20.57
C GLY A 44 9.43 14.89 20.53
N ASP A 45 8.72 14.33 21.49
CA ASP A 45 8.44 12.90 21.57
C ASP A 45 6.93 12.66 21.38
N ILE A 46 6.59 11.58 20.68
CA ILE A 46 5.21 11.11 20.47
C ILE A 46 5.16 9.64 20.84
N GLU A 47 4.22 9.30 21.71
CA GLU A 47 3.91 7.90 22.04
C GLU A 47 2.85 7.37 21.07
N LEU A 48 3.13 6.22 20.46
CA LEU A 48 2.23 5.48 19.59
C LEU A 48 1.72 4.25 20.34
N PRO A 49 0.40 3.97 20.33
CA PRO A 49 -0.16 2.84 21.06
C PRO A 49 0.23 1.49 20.44
N LEU A 50 -0.03 0.40 21.17
CA LEU A 50 0.38 -0.96 20.79
C LEU A 50 -0.23 -1.45 19.45
N GLY A 51 -1.44 -1.01 19.11
CA GLY A 51 -2.08 -1.29 17.82
C GLY A 51 -1.49 -0.49 16.65
N GLY A 52 -0.40 0.22 16.89
CA GLY A 52 0.16 1.20 15.97
C GLY A 52 -0.53 2.54 16.02
N GLY A 53 0.09 3.51 15.38
CA GLY A 53 -0.50 4.82 15.14
C GLY A 53 0.23 5.53 14.03
N GLN A 54 -0.45 6.51 13.46
CA GLN A 54 0.08 7.30 12.36
C GLN A 54 0.83 8.54 12.85
N LEU A 55 2.01 8.76 12.27
CA LEU A 55 2.69 10.04 12.26
C LEU A 55 2.54 10.67 10.87
N ALA A 56 1.75 11.73 10.78
CA ALA A 56 1.65 12.58 9.60
C ALA A 56 2.79 13.59 9.61
N CYS A 57 3.78 13.35 8.76
CA CYS A 57 5.04 14.07 8.73
C CYS A 57 5.10 15.00 7.52
N LYS A 58 5.01 16.31 7.76
CA LYS A 58 5.05 17.36 6.74
C LYS A 58 6.49 17.81 6.48
N LEU A 59 6.91 17.74 5.23
CA LEU A 59 8.22 18.21 4.78
C LEU A 59 8.18 19.66 4.29
N ASN A 60 9.35 20.28 4.19
CA ASN A 60 9.53 21.62 3.60
C ASN A 60 9.18 21.70 2.11
N SER A 61 9.10 20.57 1.40
CA SER A 61 8.56 20.50 0.04
C SER A 61 7.03 20.66 -0.02
N GLY A 62 6.35 20.64 1.13
CA GLY A 62 4.89 20.61 1.23
C GLY A 62 4.30 19.20 1.23
N ALA A 63 5.08 18.17 0.86
CA ALA A 63 4.64 16.78 0.92
C ALA A 63 4.38 16.33 2.36
N VAL A 64 3.33 15.54 2.54
CA VAL A 64 2.98 14.90 3.82
C VAL A 64 3.13 13.39 3.66
N TRP A 65 3.79 12.75 4.62
CA TRP A 65 4.00 11.30 4.64
C TRP A 65 3.39 10.71 5.90
N ALA A 66 2.62 9.63 5.76
CA ALA A 66 2.20 8.82 6.88
C ALA A 66 3.29 7.81 7.20
N VAL A 67 3.70 7.77 8.46
CA VAL A 67 4.60 6.76 9.00
C VAL A 67 3.86 6.00 10.09
N HIS A 68 3.76 4.67 9.93
CA HIS A 68 3.19 3.77 10.92
C HIS A 68 4.29 2.90 11.49
N PHE A 69 4.32 2.80 12.81
CA PHE A 69 5.12 1.81 13.54
C PHE A 69 4.15 0.78 14.09
N LEU A 70 4.30 -0.47 13.67
CA LEU A 70 3.48 -1.61 14.06
C LEU A 70 4.38 -2.57 14.83
N PRO A 71 4.41 -2.49 16.17
CA PRO A 71 5.27 -3.34 16.99
C PRO A 71 4.94 -4.83 16.75
N ALA A 72 5.93 -5.70 16.93
CA ALA A 72 5.69 -7.14 16.92
C ALA A 72 4.65 -7.55 17.98
N SER A 73 3.97 -8.69 17.75
CA SER A 73 2.98 -9.22 18.69
C SER A 73 3.58 -9.37 20.09
N GLY A 74 2.85 -8.90 21.12
CA GLY A 74 3.35 -8.84 22.50
C GLY A 74 4.29 -7.67 22.80
N GLY A 75 4.46 -6.73 21.86
CA GLY A 75 5.23 -5.50 22.03
C GLY A 75 4.62 -4.50 23.02
N GLN A 76 5.16 -3.29 23.04
CA GLN A 76 4.69 -2.19 23.89
C GLN A 76 4.42 -0.94 23.05
N ALA A 77 3.81 0.07 23.67
CA ALA A 77 3.72 1.40 23.08
C ALA A 77 5.12 1.91 22.70
N VAL A 78 5.24 2.50 21.51
CA VAL A 78 6.52 2.98 20.97
C VAL A 78 6.59 4.48 21.13
N THR A 79 7.67 4.97 21.75
CA THR A 79 7.94 6.41 21.80
C THR A 79 8.88 6.79 20.67
N VAL A 80 8.43 7.67 19.78
CA VAL A 80 9.20 8.21 18.66
C VAL A 80 9.59 9.64 18.96
N SER A 81 10.88 9.91 18.99
CA SER A 81 11.42 11.27 18.98
C SER A 81 11.46 11.79 17.54
N TRP A 82 11.12 13.06 17.36
CA TRP A 82 11.12 13.71 16.07
C TRP A 82 11.80 15.08 16.15
N SER A 83 12.45 15.45 15.05
CA SER A 83 13.10 16.74 14.83
C SER A 83 13.12 17.05 13.33
N GLU A 84 13.68 18.20 12.96
CA GLU A 84 13.89 18.56 11.55
C GLU A 84 14.66 17.50 10.76
N ALA A 85 15.56 16.76 11.41
CA ALA A 85 16.43 15.77 10.77
C ALA A 85 15.77 14.41 10.54
N GLY A 86 14.74 14.06 11.31
CA GLY A 86 14.35 12.66 11.38
C GLY A 86 13.30 12.29 12.42
N LEU A 87 12.82 11.06 12.27
CA LEU A 87 12.18 10.26 13.32
C LEU A 87 13.19 9.25 13.86
N GLU A 88 13.31 9.14 15.17
CA GLU A 88 14.10 8.13 15.85
C GLU A 88 13.30 7.51 16.99
N VAL A 89 13.18 6.19 16.99
CA VAL A 89 12.49 5.48 18.06
C VAL A 89 13.34 5.52 19.33
N LYS A 90 12.78 6.07 20.41
CA LYS A 90 13.44 6.30 21.69
C LYS A 90 13.30 5.11 22.64
N SER A 91 12.13 4.47 22.66
CA SER A 91 11.83 3.34 23.55
C SER A 91 10.63 2.53 23.05
N GLY A 92 10.50 1.31 23.56
CA GLY A 92 9.38 0.40 23.28
C GLY A 92 9.53 -0.43 22.01
N TRP A 93 10.60 -0.24 21.23
CA TRP A 93 10.87 -1.04 20.05
C TRP A 93 11.49 -2.39 20.39
N SER A 94 10.89 -3.45 19.87
CA SER A 94 11.38 -4.83 19.99
C SER A 94 11.36 -5.57 18.64
N GLY A 95 11.26 -4.84 17.52
CA GLY A 95 10.96 -5.40 16.19
C GLY A 95 9.51 -5.16 15.76
N GLY A 96 9.17 -5.60 14.55
CA GLY A 96 7.87 -5.35 13.93
C GLY A 96 8.00 -4.68 12.57
N VAL A 97 6.98 -3.93 12.17
CA VAL A 97 6.86 -3.37 10.83
C VAL A 97 6.82 -1.84 10.88
N VAL A 98 7.56 -1.21 9.98
CA VAL A 98 7.42 0.22 9.68
C VAL A 98 6.85 0.39 8.28
N ARG A 99 5.76 1.15 8.15
CA ARG A 99 5.13 1.45 6.87
C ARG A 99 5.13 2.94 6.58
N VAL A 100 5.50 3.31 5.36
CA VAL A 100 5.62 4.72 4.94
C VAL A 100 4.85 4.95 3.65
N GLY A 101 3.90 5.87 3.65
CA GLY A 101 3.06 6.20 2.49
C GLY A 101 2.89 7.69 2.27
N LEU A 102 2.63 8.08 1.03
CA LEU A 102 2.39 9.47 0.66
C LEU A 102 0.95 9.87 0.99
N CYS A 103 0.78 10.89 1.82
CA CYS A 103 -0.50 11.50 2.14
C CYS A 103 -0.77 12.65 1.16
N ALA A 104 -1.24 12.31 -0.03
CA ALA A 104 -1.54 13.33 -1.05
C ALA A 104 -2.71 14.24 -0.64
N THR A 105 -3.64 13.73 0.16
CA THR A 105 -4.74 14.47 0.77
C THR A 105 -5.00 13.95 2.18
N ASP A 106 -5.80 14.67 2.97
CA ASP A 106 -6.21 14.22 4.31
C ASP A 106 -7.01 12.90 4.24
N GLN A 107 -7.83 12.72 3.21
CA GLN A 107 -8.60 11.50 3.01
C GLN A 107 -7.67 10.30 2.67
N VAL A 108 -6.63 10.51 1.86
CA VAL A 108 -5.60 9.48 1.64
C VAL A 108 -4.89 9.16 2.96
N CYS A 109 -4.54 10.16 3.77
CA CYS A 109 -3.89 9.95 5.07
C CYS A 109 -4.73 9.05 5.99
N GLN A 110 -6.03 9.34 6.09
CA GLN A 110 -6.98 8.55 6.89
C GLN A 110 -7.14 7.13 6.35
N ALA A 111 -7.19 6.96 5.03
CA ALA A 111 -7.23 5.63 4.43
C ALA A 111 -5.94 4.84 4.72
N LEU A 112 -4.76 5.45 4.60
CA LEU A 112 -3.50 4.78 4.89
C LEU A 112 -3.42 4.30 6.36
N ASP A 113 -3.97 5.06 7.31
CA ASP A 113 -4.09 4.65 8.72
C ASP A 113 -5.04 3.47 8.88
N LYS A 114 -6.24 3.56 8.28
CA LYS A 114 -7.27 2.50 8.29
C LYS A 114 -6.72 1.15 7.77
N TYR A 115 -5.89 1.18 6.73
CA TYR A 115 -5.35 -0.03 6.08
C TYR A 115 -3.87 -0.31 6.45
N ALA A 116 -3.37 0.29 7.53
CA ALA A 116 -1.98 0.11 7.96
C ALA A 116 -1.69 -1.31 8.46
N GLY A 117 -2.69 -2.01 9.02
CA GLY A 117 -2.52 -3.31 9.68
C GLY A 117 -2.14 -4.46 8.75
N ALA A 118 -2.62 -4.46 7.50
CA ALA A 118 -2.36 -5.51 6.51
C ALA A 118 -1.52 -5.00 5.34
N TYR A 119 -0.54 -5.79 4.90
CA TYR A 119 0.39 -5.41 3.84
C TYR A 119 0.77 -6.58 2.94
N PRO A 120 1.03 -6.32 1.64
CA PRO A 120 1.45 -7.36 0.73
C PRO A 120 2.95 -7.63 0.89
N THR A 121 3.32 -8.91 0.86
CA THR A 121 4.73 -9.36 0.77
C THR A 121 5.05 -10.00 -0.58
N GLY A 122 4.02 -10.29 -1.37
CA GLY A 122 4.13 -10.78 -2.74
C GLY A 122 2.76 -11.02 -3.35
N GLY A 123 2.72 -11.87 -4.38
CA GLY A 123 1.48 -12.28 -5.00
C GLY A 123 1.71 -13.30 -6.11
N THR A 124 0.64 -13.96 -6.51
CA THR A 124 0.60 -14.84 -7.68
C THR A 124 -0.39 -14.28 -8.69
N PHE A 125 -0.16 -14.63 -9.95
CA PHE A 125 -1.02 -14.28 -11.05
C PHE A 125 -1.35 -15.53 -11.84
N SER A 126 -2.62 -15.73 -12.14
CA SER A 126 -3.12 -16.80 -12.98
C SER A 126 -4.12 -16.26 -13.98
N TYR A 127 -4.26 -16.95 -15.11
CA TYR A 127 -5.25 -16.60 -16.11
C TYR A 127 -5.84 -17.86 -16.73
N GLN A 128 -7.08 -17.74 -17.22
CA GLN A 128 -7.74 -18.73 -18.06
C GLN A 128 -8.30 -18.03 -19.29
N VAL A 129 -8.35 -18.74 -20.41
CA VAL A 129 -8.90 -18.20 -21.66
C VAL A 129 -9.97 -19.16 -22.14
N GLN A 130 -11.17 -18.64 -22.37
CA GLN A 130 -12.29 -19.37 -22.96
C GLN A 130 -12.84 -18.59 -24.15
N GLY A 131 -12.60 -19.10 -25.36
CA GLY A 131 -12.95 -18.37 -26.59
C GLY A 131 -12.22 -17.03 -26.65
N ASP A 132 -12.99 -15.95 -26.82
CA ASP A 132 -12.50 -14.57 -26.92
C ASP A 132 -12.57 -13.83 -25.57
N GLN A 133 -12.52 -14.54 -24.44
CA GLN A 133 -12.48 -13.94 -23.10
C GLN A 133 -11.30 -14.50 -22.30
N ALA A 134 -10.59 -13.61 -21.60
CA ALA A 134 -9.57 -13.96 -20.62
C ALA A 134 -10.05 -13.58 -19.21
N GLU A 135 -10.03 -14.55 -18.32
CA GLU A 135 -10.22 -14.34 -16.88
C GLU A 135 -8.84 -14.26 -16.23
N LEU A 136 -8.58 -13.18 -15.49
CA LEU A 136 -7.33 -12.97 -14.78
C LEU A 136 -7.58 -12.94 -13.28
N THR A 137 -6.69 -13.56 -12.51
CA THR A 137 -6.75 -13.55 -11.05
C THR A 137 -5.40 -13.17 -10.48
N TYR A 138 -5.39 -12.12 -9.67
CA TYR A 138 -4.27 -11.76 -8.80
C TYR A 138 -4.59 -12.24 -7.39
N ASN A 139 -3.70 -13.02 -6.78
CA ASN A 139 -3.81 -13.41 -5.37
C ASN A 139 -2.61 -12.86 -4.61
N TRP A 140 -2.85 -11.89 -3.73
CA TRP A 140 -1.81 -11.25 -2.93
C TRP A 140 -1.39 -12.17 -1.78
N VAL A 141 -0.08 -12.23 -1.52
CA VAL A 141 0.44 -12.81 -0.27
C VAL A 141 0.48 -11.68 0.74
N VAL A 142 -0.27 -11.81 1.83
CA VAL A 142 -0.51 -10.74 2.81
C VAL A 142 -0.06 -11.18 4.19
N GLU A 143 0.52 -10.24 4.93
CA GLU A 143 0.81 -10.36 6.35
C GLU A 143 0.12 -9.23 7.12
N GLY A 144 0.02 -9.43 8.44
CA GLY A 144 -0.67 -8.51 9.34
C GLY A 144 -2.17 -8.78 9.43
N GLU A 145 -2.92 -7.82 9.98
CA GLU A 145 -4.34 -7.96 10.29
C GLU A 145 -5.19 -6.89 9.61
N GLY A 146 -6.40 -7.27 9.22
CA GLY A 146 -7.40 -6.37 8.62
C GLY A 146 -7.41 -6.39 7.09
N PRO A 147 -8.18 -5.48 6.47
CA PRO A 147 -8.35 -5.44 5.02
C PRO A 147 -7.08 -4.98 4.30
N LEU A 148 -6.75 -5.64 3.19
CA LEU A 148 -5.64 -5.24 2.31
C LEU A 148 -6.07 -4.12 1.37
N LEU A 149 -5.36 -2.99 1.39
CA LEU A 149 -5.45 -1.94 0.36
C LEU A 149 -4.29 -2.07 -0.65
N MET A 150 -4.63 -2.07 -1.92
CA MET A 150 -3.71 -2.08 -3.06
C MET A 150 -4.10 -0.97 -4.05
N LEU A 151 -3.15 -0.51 -4.85
CA LEU A 151 -3.35 0.52 -5.87
C LEU A 151 -3.44 -0.13 -7.26
N ALA A 152 -4.57 0.08 -7.93
CA ALA A 152 -4.83 -0.38 -9.28
C ALA A 152 -4.57 0.73 -10.31
N ALA A 153 -3.89 0.38 -11.41
CA ALA A 153 -3.76 1.27 -12.56
C ALA A 153 -5.11 1.42 -13.30
N PRO A 154 -5.31 2.47 -14.12
CA PRO A 154 -6.58 2.69 -14.82
C PRO A 154 -7.11 1.45 -15.56
N HIS A 155 -6.27 0.83 -16.40
CA HIS A 155 -6.66 -0.38 -17.14
C HIS A 155 -6.98 -1.59 -16.25
N HIS A 156 -6.45 -1.68 -15.03
CA HIS A 156 -6.87 -2.73 -14.09
C HIS A 156 -8.29 -2.46 -13.59
N VAL A 157 -8.61 -1.21 -13.27
CA VAL A 157 -9.94 -0.82 -12.78
C VAL A 157 -11.00 -1.05 -13.85
N ASP A 158 -10.67 -0.79 -15.12
CA ASP A 158 -11.59 -0.94 -16.25
C ASP A 158 -12.10 -2.40 -16.42
N ILE A 159 -11.29 -3.38 -16.01
CA ILE A 159 -11.59 -4.82 -16.16
C ILE A 159 -11.80 -5.54 -14.83
N LEU A 160 -11.70 -4.83 -13.69
CA LEU A 160 -11.88 -5.42 -12.36
C LEU A 160 -13.35 -5.70 -12.10
N THR A 161 -13.70 -6.97 -11.96
CA THR A 161 -15.10 -7.40 -11.78
C THR A 161 -15.43 -7.64 -10.31
N SER A 162 -14.50 -8.19 -9.55
CA SER A 162 -14.67 -8.43 -8.11
C SER A 162 -13.34 -8.57 -7.38
N THR A 163 -13.42 -8.53 -6.06
CA THR A 163 -12.30 -8.88 -5.17
C THR A 163 -12.82 -9.73 -4.02
N GLN A 164 -11.92 -10.45 -3.34
CA GLN A 164 -12.27 -11.21 -2.14
C GLN A 164 -11.34 -10.87 -0.98
N ASP A 165 -11.82 -11.05 0.25
CA ASP A 165 -11.02 -10.96 1.46
C ASP A 165 -10.15 -12.22 1.68
N ASP A 166 -9.48 -12.30 2.83
CA ASP A 166 -8.61 -13.42 3.21
C ASP A 166 -9.37 -14.74 3.42
N GLN A 167 -10.70 -14.68 3.56
CA GLN A 167 -11.58 -15.84 3.71
C GLN A 167 -12.27 -16.22 2.39
N GLY A 168 -11.97 -15.53 1.28
CA GLY A 168 -12.60 -15.75 -0.02
C GLY A 168 -14.01 -15.15 -0.13
N THR A 169 -14.40 -14.26 0.79
CA THR A 169 -15.69 -13.57 0.75
C THR A 169 -15.59 -12.36 -0.18
N VAL A 170 -16.58 -12.17 -1.05
CA VAL A 170 -16.64 -11.02 -1.97
C VAL A 170 -16.71 -9.71 -1.20
N VAL A 171 -15.87 -8.74 -1.58
CA VAL A 171 -15.90 -7.38 -1.03
C VAL A 171 -16.84 -6.51 -1.86
N GLU A 172 -18.04 -6.25 -1.34
CA GLU A 172 -19.12 -5.51 -2.03
C GLU A 172 -18.73 -4.10 -2.50
N SER A 173 -17.82 -3.42 -1.78
CA SER A 173 -17.32 -2.08 -2.13
C SER A 173 -15.80 -2.07 -2.16
N PHE A 174 -15.24 -2.80 -3.13
CA PHE A 174 -13.81 -2.99 -3.23
C PHE A 174 -13.05 -1.72 -3.66
N LEU A 175 -13.70 -0.72 -4.27
CA LEU A 175 -13.04 0.56 -4.55
C LEU A 175 -12.97 1.40 -3.27
N GLU A 176 -11.78 1.93 -2.96
CA GLU A 176 -11.56 2.92 -1.91
C GLU A 176 -11.48 4.32 -2.55
N PRO A 177 -12.61 5.05 -2.67
CA PRO A 177 -12.68 6.29 -3.46
C PRO A 177 -11.85 7.43 -2.87
N SER A 178 -11.51 7.35 -1.58
CA SER A 178 -10.61 8.32 -0.92
C SER A 178 -9.17 8.21 -1.40
N VAL A 179 -8.79 7.08 -2.02
CA VAL A 179 -7.42 6.80 -2.44
C VAL A 179 -7.28 6.95 -3.95
N SER A 180 -6.59 8.01 -4.36
CA SER A 180 -6.21 8.25 -5.75
C SER A 180 -4.83 8.90 -5.78
N LEU A 181 -3.81 8.14 -6.20
CA LEU A 181 -2.42 8.61 -6.26
C LEU A 181 -1.95 8.72 -7.70
N MET A 182 -1.31 9.83 -8.04
CA MET A 182 -0.82 10.03 -9.41
C MET A 182 0.46 9.25 -9.67
N SER A 183 0.48 8.56 -10.81
CA SER A 183 1.64 7.86 -11.35
C SER A 183 1.90 8.30 -12.80
N ILE A 184 3.00 7.83 -13.38
CA ILE A 184 3.27 8.02 -14.82
C ILE A 184 2.25 7.34 -15.73
N LYS A 185 1.48 6.37 -15.21
CA LYS A 185 0.39 5.66 -15.93
C LYS A 185 -0.98 6.30 -15.68
N GLY A 186 -1.02 7.48 -15.06
CA GLY A 186 -2.25 8.14 -14.63
C GLY A 186 -2.62 7.87 -13.17
N PRO A 187 -3.85 8.23 -12.76
CA PRO A 187 -4.31 8.06 -11.38
C PRO A 187 -4.49 6.59 -11.04
N MET A 188 -3.77 6.11 -10.03
CA MET A 188 -3.95 4.79 -9.46
C MET A 188 -4.99 4.85 -8.35
N LYS A 189 -5.99 3.96 -8.39
CA LYS A 189 -7.13 3.93 -7.45
C LYS A 189 -6.91 2.89 -6.36
N GLY A 190 -7.38 3.20 -5.15
CA GLY A 190 -7.41 2.21 -4.07
C GLY A 190 -8.42 1.11 -4.36
N VAL A 191 -7.98 -0.14 -4.18
CA VAL A 191 -8.79 -1.35 -4.27
C VAL A 191 -8.51 -2.19 -3.02
N VAL A 192 -9.57 -2.63 -2.36
CA VAL A 192 -9.56 -3.45 -1.15
C VAL A 192 -9.82 -4.90 -1.54
N GLY A 193 -8.96 -5.81 -1.08
CA GLY A 193 -9.12 -7.25 -1.29
C GLY A 193 -7.80 -8.00 -1.43
N HIS A 194 -7.78 -9.25 -0.97
CA HIS A 194 -6.66 -10.20 -1.04
C HIS A 194 -6.56 -10.88 -2.41
N SER A 195 -7.68 -11.03 -3.11
CA SER A 195 -7.68 -11.46 -4.52
C SER A 195 -8.44 -10.47 -5.39
N TRP A 196 -8.00 -10.31 -6.63
CA TRP A 196 -8.66 -9.51 -7.66
C TRP A 196 -9.02 -10.41 -8.83
N HIS A 197 -10.28 -10.38 -9.24
CA HIS A 197 -10.77 -11.05 -10.44
C HIS A 197 -11.06 -10.03 -11.53
N MET A 198 -10.54 -10.28 -12.71
CA MET A 198 -10.60 -9.39 -13.85
C MET A 198 -11.05 -10.14 -15.10
N GLU A 199 -11.75 -9.47 -16.00
CA GLU A 199 -12.21 -10.03 -17.26
C GLU A 199 -11.83 -9.13 -18.44
N GLU A 200 -11.06 -9.66 -19.39
CA GLU A 200 -10.63 -8.97 -20.59
C GLU A 200 -11.24 -9.64 -21.83
N ASN A 201 -11.85 -8.84 -22.70
CA ASN A 201 -12.30 -9.31 -24.00
C ASN A 201 -11.12 -9.36 -24.97
N LEU A 202 -10.84 -10.53 -25.52
CA LEU A 202 -9.78 -10.73 -26.49
C LEU A 202 -10.25 -10.34 -27.88
N THR A 203 -9.38 -9.71 -28.65
CA THR A 203 -9.66 -9.42 -30.06
C THR A 203 -9.40 -10.67 -30.90
N THR A 204 -10.34 -10.99 -31.80
CA THR A 204 -10.14 -12.05 -32.78
C THR A 204 -9.07 -11.61 -33.78
N ILE A 205 -7.91 -12.27 -33.78
CA ILE A 205 -6.85 -12.03 -34.76
C ILE A 205 -6.96 -13.09 -35.86
N ALA A 206 -7.22 -12.63 -37.09
CA ALA A 206 -7.16 -13.48 -38.28
C ALA A 206 -5.85 -13.23 -39.05
N TRP A 207 -5.37 -14.24 -39.78
CA TRP A 207 -4.18 -14.15 -40.62
C TRP A 207 -4.29 -13.11 -41.72
N ALA A 208 -5.51 -12.89 -42.22
CA ALA A 208 -5.78 -11.99 -43.32
C ALA A 208 -6.68 -10.84 -42.85
N PRO A 209 -6.47 -9.62 -43.36
CA PRO A 209 -7.29 -8.48 -42.98
C PRO A 209 -8.74 -8.72 -43.39
N PRO A 210 -9.73 -8.11 -42.71
CA PRO A 210 -11.15 -8.30 -43.03
C PRO A 210 -11.50 -8.11 -44.51
N SER A 211 -10.77 -7.25 -45.22
CA SER A 211 -10.94 -6.96 -46.65
C SER A 211 -10.61 -8.13 -47.59
N SER A 212 -9.92 -9.18 -47.14
CA SER A 212 -9.54 -10.32 -48.01
C SER A 212 -10.58 -11.44 -48.04
N GLN A 213 -11.64 -11.38 -47.23
CA GLN A 213 -12.67 -12.43 -47.15
C GLN A 213 -13.86 -12.22 -48.10
N GLY A 214 -13.84 -11.18 -48.94
CA GLY A 214 -14.94 -10.81 -49.84
C GLY A 214 -14.79 -11.19 -51.31
N GLY A 215 -13.90 -12.12 -51.66
CA GLY A 215 -13.66 -12.53 -53.05
C GLY A 215 -13.75 -14.04 -53.24
N GLY A 216 -14.95 -14.55 -53.51
CA GLY A 216 -15.23 -15.94 -53.85
C GLY A 216 -16.64 -16.10 -54.39
#